data_AF-A0A9D6RZW1-F1
#
_entry.id   AF-A0A9D6RZW1-F1
#
_cell.length_a   1.000
_cell.length_b   1.000
_cell.length_c   1.000
_cell.angle_alpha   90.00
_cell.angle_beta   90.00
_cell.angle_gamma   90.00
#
_symmetry.space_group_name_H-M   'P 1'
#
loop_
_entity.id
_entity.type
_entity.pdbx_description
1 polymer ?
#
loop_
_entity_poly.entity_id
_entity_poly.type
_entity_poly.pdbx_seq_one_letter_code
_entity_poly.pdbx_strand_id
1 'polypeptide(L)' 'MCGIVGLYHLNHEQPVNPELLTGMVGLLRHRGPDEAGVWMDTAVGLGSARLSIIDLQTGHQPLHNEDQTIWVTFNGEI' A
#
# COMPACT_ATOMS: atom_id res chain seq x y z
N MET A 1 12.60 -2.59 7.85
CA MET A 1 12.41 -1.55 6.81
C MET A 1 11.21 -1.98 5.99
N CYS A 2 10.14 -1.19 5.89
CA CYS A 2 8.89 -1.54 5.19
C CYS A 2 9.07 -1.97 3.72
N GLY A 3 8.02 -2.54 3.12
CA GLY A 3 7.88 -2.81 1.69
C GLY A 3 6.71 -2.02 1.10
N ILE A 4 6.84 -1.61 -0.16
CA ILE A 4 5.78 -0.94 -0.92
C ILE A 4 5.52 -1.68 -2.22
N VAL A 5 4.28 -1.67 -2.67
CA VAL A 5 3.87 -2.21 -3.97
C VAL A 5 2.95 -1.23 -4.66
N GLY A 6 2.99 -1.23 -5.99
CA GLY A 6 2.13 -0.42 -6.83
C GLY A 6 1.80 -1.15 -8.12
N LEU A 7 0.57 -0.99 -8.60
CA LEU A 7 0.08 -1.49 -9.88
C LEU A 7 -0.67 -0.35 -10.58
N TYR A 8 -0.43 -0.18 -11.86
CA TYR A 8 -1.15 0.76 -12.70
C TYR A 8 -1.45 0.15 -14.07
N HIS A 9 -2.72 0.15 -14.45
CA HIS A 9 -3.14 -0.23 -15.79
C HIS A 9 -3.25 0.99 -16.70
N LEU A 10 -2.53 0.98 -17.81
CA LEU A 10 -2.63 2.02 -18.85
C LEU A 10 -4.00 2.02 -19.54
N ASN A 11 -4.67 0.86 -19.57
CA ASN A 11 -6.07 0.78 -19.97
C ASN A 11 -6.94 0.97 -18.72
N HIS A 12 -7.60 2.13 -18.62
CA HIS A 12 -8.44 2.49 -17.48
C HIS A 12 -9.69 1.62 -17.32
N GLU A 13 -10.07 0.86 -18.35
CA GLU A 13 -11.19 -0.09 -18.28
C GLU A 13 -10.80 -1.42 -17.62
N GLN A 14 -9.50 -1.66 -17.41
CA GLN A 14 -9.01 -2.89 -16.78
C GLN A 14 -8.95 -2.69 -15.25
N PRO A 15 -9.80 -3.37 -14.46
CA PRO A 15 -9.77 -3.26 -13.02
C PRO A 15 -8.50 -3.88 -12.43
N VAL A 16 -8.02 -3.32 -11.32
CA VAL A 16 -7.00 -3.96 -10.47
C VAL A 16 -7.51 -5.29 -9.94
N ASN A 17 -6.68 -6.33 -10.00
CA ASN A 17 -6.97 -7.62 -9.38
C ASN A 17 -6.56 -7.57 -7.88
N PRO A 18 -7.52 -7.70 -6.93
CA PRO A 18 -7.23 -7.62 -5.50
C PRO A 18 -6.30 -8.73 -4.99
N GLU A 19 -6.43 -9.95 -5.51
CA GLU A 19 -5.61 -11.09 -5.12
C GLU A 19 -4.15 -10.90 -5.54
N LEU A 20 -3.92 -10.33 -6.74
CA LEU A 20 -2.58 -9.99 -7.22
C LEU A 20 -1.95 -8.94 -6.31
N LEU A 21 -2.65 -7.83 -6.04
CA LEU A 21 -2.12 -6.76 -5.20
C LEU A 21 -1.80 -7.26 -3.78
N THR A 22 -2.71 -8.03 -3.19
CA THR A 22 -2.51 -8.63 -1.86
C THR A 22 -1.37 -9.65 -1.86
N GLY A 23 -1.24 -10.44 -2.93
CA GLY A 23 -0.13 -11.37 -3.12
C GLY A 23 1.22 -10.66 -3.20
N MET A 24 1.29 -9.53 -3.92
CA MET A 24 2.49 -8.69 -3.98
C MET A 24 2.88 -8.16 -2.59
N VAL A 25 1.92 -7.70 -1.78
CA VAL A 25 2.17 -7.30 -0.38
C VAL A 25 2.69 -8.49 0.44
N GLY A 26 2.09 -9.66 0.29
CA GLY A 26 2.48 -10.89 1.01
C GLY A 26 3.93 -11.29 0.76
N LEU A 27 4.43 -11.14 -0.47
CA LEU A 27 5.84 -11.40 -0.81
C LEU A 27 6.81 -10.47 -0.06
N LEU A 28 6.36 -9.26 0.32
CA LEU A 28 7.16 -8.28 1.06
C LEU A 28 6.96 -8.35 2.58
N ARG A 29 6.19 -9.32 3.12
CA ARG A 29 5.92 -9.43 4.57
C ARG A 29 7.18 -9.47 5.43
N HIS A 30 8.27 -10.05 4.94
CA HIS A 30 9.54 -10.12 5.66
C HIS A 30 10.18 -8.74 5.93
N ARG A 31 9.77 -7.71 5.17
CA ARG A 31 10.23 -6.31 5.33
C ARG A 31 9.44 -5.55 6.39
N GLY A 32 8.14 -5.79 6.44
CA GLY A 32 7.20 -5.21 7.39
C GLY A 32 6.23 -6.25 7.91
N PRO A 33 6.59 -6.97 8.99
CA PRO A 33 5.80 -8.08 9.50
C PRO A 33 4.63 -7.65 10.39
N ASP A 34 4.58 -6.39 10.81
CA ASP A 34 3.64 -5.91 11.83
C ASP A 34 2.27 -5.61 11.22
N GLU A 35 2.25 -4.96 10.05
CA GLU A 35 1.02 -4.52 9.39
C GLU A 35 1.09 -4.70 7.87
N ALA A 36 -0.09 -4.87 7.26
CA ALA A 36 -0.26 -4.87 5.83
C ALA A 36 -1.48 -4.02 5.47
N GLY A 37 -1.39 -3.27 4.38
CA GLY A 37 -2.51 -2.47 3.89
C GLY A 37 -2.50 -2.37 2.37
N VAL A 38 -3.69 -2.19 1.80
CA VAL A 38 -3.91 -1.99 0.37
C VAL A 38 -4.95 -0.90 0.16
N TRP A 39 -4.79 -0.15 -0.92
CA TRP A 39 -5.78 0.76 -1.46
C TRP A 39 -5.90 0.52 -2.96
N MET A 40 -7.12 0.60 -3.50
CA MET A 40 -7.39 0.35 -4.91
C MET A 40 -8.41 1.36 -5.43
N ASP A 41 -8.16 1.83 -6.64
CA ASP A 41 -9.14 2.42 -7.55
C ASP A 41 -9.24 1.49 -8.78
N THR A 42 -10.02 1.87 -9.79
CA THR A 42 -10.28 1.08 -10.99
C THR A 42 -8.97 0.62 -11.64
N ALA A 43 -8.05 1.53 -11.97
CA ALA A 43 -6.83 1.20 -12.70
C ALA A 43 -5.55 1.25 -11.85
N VAL A 44 -5.65 1.61 -10.56
CA VAL A 44 -4.50 1.86 -9.68
C VAL A 44 -4.63 1.05 -8.41
N GLY A 45 -3.55 0.39 -7.99
CA GLY A 45 -3.46 -0.29 -6.70
C GLY A 45 -2.19 0.11 -5.97
N LEU A 46 -2.29 0.43 -4.68
CA LEU A 46 -1.17 0.71 -3.79
C LEU A 46 -1.21 -0.28 -2.62
N GLY A 47 -0.03 -0.68 -2.13
CA GLY A 47 0.05 -1.52 -0.94
C GLY A 47 1.30 -1.27 -0.11
N SER A 48 1.23 -1.69 1.16
CA SER A 48 2.32 -1.60 2.12
C SER A 48 2.44 -2.88 2.95
N ALA A 49 3.67 -3.28 3.23
CA ALA A 49 4.03 -4.18 4.32
C ALA A 49 4.86 -3.36 5.32
N ARG A 50 4.31 -3.04 6.48
CA ARG A 50 4.86 -2.05 7.40
C ARG A 50 5.55 -2.69 8.61
N LEU A 51 6.74 -2.17 8.92
CA LEU A 51 7.41 -2.35 10.20
C LEU A 51 7.10 -1.10 11.03
N SER A 52 6.39 -1.27 12.13
CA SER A 52 5.87 -0.17 12.94
C SER A 52 6.94 0.29 13.94
N ILE A 53 7.56 1.44 13.68
CA ILE A 53 8.61 2.03 14.53
C ILE A 53 8.14 3.35 15.13
N ILE A 54 7.66 4.28 14.29
CA ILE A 54 7.11 5.58 14.69
C ILE A 54 5.61 5.56 14.44
N ASP A 55 4.83 6.09 15.39
CA ASP A 55 3.37 6.14 15.36
C ASP A 55 2.73 4.76 15.13
N LEU A 56 2.72 3.97 16.20
CA LEU A 56 2.23 2.59 16.19
C LEU A 56 0.70 2.48 16.03
N GLN A 57 -0.04 3.57 16.23
CA GLN A 57 -1.51 3.53 16.27
C GLN A 57 -2.16 4.16 15.04
N THR A 58 -1.59 5.24 14.49
CA THR A 58 -2.21 5.96 13.37
C THR A 58 -1.39 5.90 12.08
N GLY A 59 -0.19 5.33 12.10
CA GLY A 59 0.72 5.25 10.95
C GLY A 59 0.38 4.20 9.88
N HIS A 60 -0.87 3.73 9.81
CA HIS A 60 -1.29 2.73 8.82
C HIS A 60 -1.15 3.27 7.39
N GLN A 61 -0.77 2.39 6.46
CA GLN A 61 -0.54 2.74 5.07
C GLN A 61 -1.22 1.74 4.12
N PRO A 62 -1.73 2.17 2.94
CA PRO A 62 -1.58 3.51 2.33
C PRO A 62 -2.28 4.64 3.09
N LEU A 63 -1.61 5.79 3.18
CA LEU A 63 -2.12 6.99 3.85
C LEU A 63 -2.87 7.87 2.84
N HIS A 64 -3.91 8.55 3.29
CA HIS A 64 -4.68 9.49 2.47
C HIS A 64 -4.72 10.89 3.10
N ASN A 65 -4.95 11.91 2.27
CA ASN A 65 -5.27 13.26 2.75
C ASN A 65 -6.72 13.33 3.28
N GLU A 66 -7.12 14.45 3.86
CA GLU A 66 -8.36 14.61 4.64
C GLU A 66 -9.64 14.28 3.86
N ASP A 67 -9.63 14.48 2.54
CA ASP A 67 -10.77 14.23 1.64
C ASP A 67 -10.61 12.97 0.78
N GLN A 68 -9.58 12.14 1.03
CA GLN A 68 -9.31 10.88 0.34
C GLN A 68 -9.09 10.97 -1.17
N THR A 69 -8.71 12.14 -1.67
CA THR A 69 -8.40 12.34 -3.10
C THR A 69 -6.95 12.02 -3.46
N ILE A 70 -6.04 11.99 -2.47
CA ILE A 70 -4.62 11.70 -2.64
C ILE A 70 -4.23 10.55 -1.72
N TRP A 71 -3.56 9.55 -2.28
CA TRP A 71 -3.09 8.36 -1.57
C TRP A 71 -1.59 8.16 -1.76
N VAL A 72 -0.90 7.76 -0.68
CA VAL A 72 0.55 7.54 -0.66
C VAL A 72 0.90 6.24 0.05
N THR A 73 1.87 5.51 -0.49
CA THR A 73 2.61 4.46 0.21
C THR A 73 4.07 4.87 0.29
N PHE A 74 4.71 4.71 1.44
CA PHE A 74 6.03 5.23 1.74
C PHE A 74 6.87 4.22 2.53
N ASN A 75 8.11 4.05 2.10
CA ASN A 75 9.13 3.33 2.86
C ASN A 75 10.34 4.22 3.09
N GLY A 76 10.53 4.64 4.35
CA GLY A 76 11.65 5.45 4.78
C GLY A 76 11.35 6.11 6.12
N GLU A 77 12.14 7.12 6.46
CA GLU A 77 11.97 7.99 7.62
C GLU A 77 12.21 9.42 7.14
N ILE A 78 11.36 10.36 7.56
CA ILE A 78 11.45 11.79 7.24
C ILE A 78 11.45 12.55 8.56
#